data_AF-A0A380WTQ1-F1
#
_entry.id   AF-A0A380WTQ1-F1
#
_cell.length_a   1.000
_cell.length_b   1.000
_cell.length_c   1.000
_cell.angle_alpha   90.00
_cell.angle_beta   90.00
_cell.angle_gamma   90.00
#
_symmetry.space_group_name_H-M   'P 1'
#
loop_
_entity.id
_entity.type
_entity.pdbx_description
1 polymer ?
#
loop_
_entity_poly.entity_id
_entity_poly.type
_entity_poly.pdbx_seq_one_letter_code
_entity_poly.pdbx_strand_id
1 'polypeptide(L)' 'MYRYRQGGLGTCGDYSVDTKDVNLEILHFKQFYKHFVFEKDEEGYVKKTQKNYMDVRVVFRLV' A
#
# COMPACT_ATOMS: atom_id res chain seq x y z
N MET A 1 7.98 -31.24 -51.38
CA MET A 1 8.54 -31.96 -50.22
C MET A 1 9.24 -30.95 -49.30
N TYR A 2 8.51 -30.32 -48.37
CA TYR A 2 9.12 -29.64 -47.22
C TYR A 2 8.26 -29.94 -46.00
N ARG A 3 8.84 -30.66 -45.05
CA ARG A 3 8.19 -31.26 -43.88
C ARG A 3 8.53 -30.37 -42.68
N TYR A 4 7.64 -29.47 -42.30
CA TYR A 4 7.81 -28.71 -41.06
C TYR A 4 7.45 -29.61 -39.88
N ARG A 5 8.50 -29.98 -39.15
CA ARG A 5 8.47 -30.76 -37.90
C ARG A 5 7.72 -29.93 -36.87
N GLN A 6 6.61 -30.44 -36.35
CA GLN A 6 5.93 -29.88 -35.17
C GLN A 6 6.90 -29.96 -33.99
N GLY A 7 7.67 -28.90 -33.79
CA GLY A 7 8.45 -28.65 -32.58
C GLY A 7 7.49 -28.23 -31.47
N GLY A 8 7.69 -28.81 -30.29
CA GLY A 8 6.74 -28.86 -29.19
C GLY A 8 6.06 -27.54 -28.85
N LEU A 9 4.78 -27.66 -28.50
CA LEU A 9 4.03 -26.70 -27.70
C LEU A 9 4.72 -26.50 -26.34
N GLY A 10 5.82 -25.76 -26.32
CA GLY A 10 6.30 -25.13 -25.11
C GLY A 10 5.45 -23.90 -24.89
N THR A 11 4.34 -24.04 -24.15
CA THR A 11 3.63 -22.89 -23.61
C THR A 11 4.68 -22.02 -22.92
N CYS A 12 4.95 -20.82 -23.43
CA CYS A 12 5.70 -19.82 -22.68
C CYS A 12 4.83 -19.52 -21.45
N GLY A 13 5.14 -20.18 -20.34
CA GLY A 13 4.50 -19.91 -19.07
C GLY A 13 4.71 -18.43 -18.80
N ASP A 14 3.61 -17.71 -18.64
CA ASP A 14 3.63 -16.32 -18.26
C ASP A 14 4.48 -16.22 -16.99
N TYR A 15 5.67 -15.63 -17.07
CA TYR A 15 6.51 -15.37 -15.91
C TYR A 15 5.90 -14.18 -15.16
N SER A 16 4.64 -14.31 -14.72
CA SER A 16 4.09 -13.39 -13.74
C SER A 16 4.88 -13.66 -12.47
N VAL A 17 5.87 -12.81 -12.23
CA VAL A 17 6.57 -12.78 -10.96
C VAL A 17 5.48 -12.56 -9.90
N ASP A 18 5.35 -13.51 -8.97
CA ASP A 18 4.48 -13.35 -7.80
C ASP A 18 5.07 -12.22 -6.96
N THR A 19 4.76 -10.98 -7.35
CA THR A 19 5.17 -9.80 -6.61
C THR A 19 4.37 -9.85 -5.32
N LYS A 20 4.98 -10.43 -4.28
CA LYS A 20 4.45 -10.32 -2.92
C LYS A 20 4.13 -8.85 -2.69
N ASP A 21 2.98 -8.55 -2.11
CA ASP A 21 2.54 -7.19 -1.82
C ASP A 21 3.58 -6.43 -0.97
N VAL A 22 4.57 -5.81 -1.62
CA VAL A 22 5.57 -4.99 -0.95
C VAL A 22 4.97 -3.61 -0.83
N ASN A 23 4.43 -3.32 0.35
CA ASN A 23 4.01 -1.98 0.73
C ASN A 23 5.24 -1.13 1.02
N LEU A 24 5.51 -0.14 0.19
CA LEU A 24 6.55 0.87 0.43
C LEU A 24 5.88 2.09 1.09
N GLU A 25 6.30 2.43 2.31
CA GLU A 25 5.95 3.72 2.92
C GLU A 25 6.87 4.77 2.31
N ILE A 26 6.35 5.55 1.35
CA ILE A 26 7.17 6.44 0.52
C ILE A 26 7.14 7.88 1.05
N LEU A 27 6.07 8.29 1.74
CA LEU A 27 5.92 9.67 2.22
C LEU A 27 5.31 9.73 3.62
N HIS A 28 6.04 10.32 4.56
CA HIS A 28 5.57 10.66 5.91
C HIS A 28 5.79 12.15 6.16
N PHE A 29 4.71 12.89 6.43
CA PHE A 29 4.78 14.33 6.66
C PHE A 29 3.69 14.84 7.59
N LYS A 30 3.94 16.02 8.17
CA LYS A 30 2.95 16.76 8.96
C LYS A 30 2.19 17.73 8.08
N GLN A 31 0.87 17.59 8.02
CA GLN A 31 -0.01 18.58 7.40
C GLN A 31 -0.48 19.57 8.45
N PHE A 32 -0.05 20.83 8.35
CA PHE A 32 -0.41 21.87 9.31
C PHE A 32 -1.85 22.35 9.08
N TYR A 33 -2.76 21.83 9.91
CA TYR A 33 -4.19 22.16 9.90
C TYR A 33 -4.75 22.00 11.32
N LYS A 34 -5.46 23.03 11.81
CA LYS A 34 -6.11 22.99 13.12
C LYS A 34 -7.35 22.12 13.07
N HIS A 35 -7.39 21.07 13.86
CA HIS A 35 -8.53 20.17 13.95
C HIS A 35 -8.72 19.67 15.39
N PHE A 36 -9.90 19.14 15.68
CA PHE A 36 -10.20 18.50 16.97
C PHE A 36 -10.14 16.99 16.83
N VAL A 37 -9.51 16.34 17.79
CA VAL A 37 -9.45 14.87 17.93
C VAL A 37 -10.13 14.49 19.24
N PHE A 38 -10.82 13.36 19.22
CA PHE A 38 -11.43 12.76 20.40
C PHE A 38 -10.59 11.54 20.80
N GLU A 39 -9.93 11.62 21.94
CA GLU A 39 -9.06 10.57 22.47
C GLU A 39 -9.74 9.95 23.69
N LYS A 40 -9.72 8.61 23.78
CA LYS A 40 -10.18 7.89 24.97
C LYS A 40 -9.02 7.78 25.95
N ASP A 41 -9.28 8.06 27.22
CA ASP A 41 -8.34 7.72 28.29
C ASP A 41 -8.45 6.24 28.69
N GLU A 42 -7.62 5.83 29.65
CA GLU A 42 -7.55 4.45 30.15
C GLU A 42 -8.87 4.02 30.81
N GLU A 43 -9.60 4.96 31.40
CA GLU A 43 -10.93 4.76 31.99
C GLU A 43 -12.08 4.82 30.97
N GLY A 44 -11.81 5.17 29.72
CA GLY A 44 -12.76 5.19 28.60
C GLY A 44 -13.55 6.50 28.43
N TYR A 45 -13.24 7.55 29.20
CA TYR A 45 -13.77 8.89 28.95
C TYR A 45 -13.17 9.48 27.68
N VAL A 46 -13.99 10.23 26.96
CA VAL A 46 -13.60 10.84 25.68
C VAL A 46 -13.23 12.30 25.91
N LYS A 47 -11.95 12.65 25.68
CA LYS A 47 -11.45 14.02 25.75
C LYS A 47 -11.34 14.63 24.35
N LYS A 48 -11.86 15.85 24.19
CA LYS A 48 -11.67 16.65 22.98
C LYS A 48 -10.36 17.45 23.09
N THR A 49 -9.42 17.18 22.18
CA THR A 49 -8.12 17.84 22.10
C THR A 49 -7.98 18.58 20.78
N GLN A 50 -7.45 19.80 20.79
CA GLN A 50 -7.12 20.53 19.56
C GLN A 50 -5.69 20.24 19.13
N LYS A 51 -5.49 19.74 17.91
CA LYS A 51 -4.18 19.53 17.30
C LYS A 51 -3.94 20.54 16.19
N ASN A 52 -2.69 20.95 16.04
CA ASN A 52 -2.27 21.95 15.05
C ASN A 52 -1.77 21.33 13.73
N TYR A 53 -1.59 20.01 13.71
CA TYR A 53 -1.14 19.28 12.53
C TYR A 53 -1.70 17.86 12.55
N MET A 54 -1.92 17.30 11.36
CA MET A 54 -2.25 15.88 11.15
C MET A 54 -1.00 15.14 10.69
N ASP A 55 -0.78 13.94 11.23
CA ASP A 55 0.28 13.04 10.76
C ASP A 55 -0.25 12.26 9.56
N VAL A 56 0.40 12.39 8.40
CA VAL A 56 -0.04 11.78 7.14
C VAL A 56 1.02 10.79 6.68
N ARG A 57 0.59 9.56 6.46
CA ARG A 57 1.42 8.46 5.93
C ARG A 57 0.82 7.97 4.63
N VAL A 58 1.62 7.97 3.57
CA VAL A 58 1.24 7.47 2.26
C VAL A 58 2.02 6.20 1.99
N VAL A 59 1.27 5.11 1.83
CA VAL A 59 1.81 3.79 1.55
C VAL A 59 1.38 3.40 0.13
N PHE A 60 2.34 3.06 -0.71
CA PHE A 60 2.07 2.50 -2.03
C PHE A 60 2.09 0.99 -1.95
N ARG A 61 1.01 0.38 -2.38
CA ARG A 61 0.97 -1.05 -2.69
C ARG A 61 1.45 -1.22 -4.12
N LEU A 62 2.59 -1.89 -4.31
CA LEU A 62 3.03 -2.31 -5.62
C LEU A 62 2.16 -3.51 -6.05
N VAL A 63 1.42 -3.33 -7.15
CA VAL A 63 0.61 -4.38 -7.81
C VAL A 63 1.37 -4.97 -8.99
#